data_AF-A0A832UCJ7-F1
#
_entry.id   AF-A0A832UCJ7-F1
#
_cell.length_a   1.000
_cell.length_b   1.000
_cell.length_c   1.000
_cell.angle_alpha   90.00
_cell.angle_beta   90.00
_cell.angle_gamma   90.00
#
_symmetry.space_group_name_H-M   'P 1'
#
loop_
_entity.id
_entity.type
_entity.pdbx_description
1 polymer ?
#
loop_
_entity_poly.entity_id
_entity_poly.type
_entity_poly.pdbx_seq_one_letter_code
_entity_poly.pdbx_strand_id
1 'polypeptide(L)'
;PVSEEKLKSSLEALSGIEISQQTPQRVVHRRADLVRKRHVHSIRLDELTDEGYAYITVNCEGGLYVKELVSGDEGRTNPSLSGVLGVPALVEDLDVVNVDI
;
A
#
# COMPACT_ATOMS: atom_id res chain seq x y z
N PRO A 1 -18.32 0.61 -7.72
CA PRO A 1 -17.01 0.95 -8.31
C PRO A 1 -16.42 2.22 -7.66
N VAL A 2 -15.12 2.25 -7.39
CA VAL A 2 -14.41 3.47 -6.93
C VAL A 2 -14.16 4.36 -8.14
N SER A 3 -14.44 5.67 -8.04
CA SER A 3 -14.12 6.59 -9.12
C SER A 3 -12.62 6.82 -9.23
N GLU A 4 -12.13 7.04 -10.45
CA GLU A 4 -10.71 7.31 -10.70
C GLU A 4 -10.21 8.53 -9.91
N GLU A 5 -11.02 9.58 -9.83
CA GLU A 5 -10.71 10.79 -9.04
C GLU A 5 -10.51 10.47 -7.55
N LYS A 6 -11.43 9.69 -6.96
CA LYS A 6 -11.31 9.28 -5.56
C LYS A 6 -10.07 8.42 -5.35
N LEU A 7 -9.77 7.50 -6.27
CA LEU A 7 -8.58 6.66 -6.22
C LEU A 7 -7.31 7.50 -6.28
N LYS A 8 -7.20 8.42 -7.24
CA LYS A 8 -6.05 9.32 -7.38
C LYS A 8 -5.82 10.15 -6.12
N SER A 9 -6.87 10.77 -5.58
CA SER A 9 -6.75 11.56 -4.34
C SER A 9 -6.28 10.72 -3.13
N SER A 10 -6.69 9.46 -3.07
CA SER A 10 -6.32 8.54 -1.99
C SER A 10 -4.87 8.06 -2.12
N LEU A 11 -4.38 7.85 -3.34
CA LEU A 11 -2.97 7.57 -3.61
C LEU A 11 -2.11 8.79 -3.27
N GLU A 12 -2.53 10.00 -3.66
CA GLU A 12 -1.81 11.24 -3.36
C GLU A 12 -1.65 11.46 -1.84
N ALA A 13 -2.68 11.15 -1.05
CA ALA A 13 -2.61 11.19 0.41
C ALA A 13 -1.60 10.22 1.04
N LEU A 14 -1.15 9.21 0.28
CA LEU A 14 -0.13 8.24 0.70
C LEU A 14 1.25 8.50 0.07
N SER A 15 1.38 9.53 -0.77
CA SER A 15 2.64 9.86 -1.45
C SER A 15 3.51 10.77 -0.59
N GLY A 16 4.80 10.44 -0.42
CA GLY A 16 5.76 11.26 0.31
C GLY A 16 5.57 11.28 1.83
N ILE A 17 4.92 10.25 2.40
CA ILE A 17 4.60 10.19 3.83
C ILE A 17 5.30 9.04 4.55
N GLU A 18 5.42 9.18 5.87
CA GLU A 18 5.74 8.09 6.76
C GLU A 18 4.47 7.35 7.21
N ILE A 19 4.51 6.02 7.14
CA ILE A 19 3.45 5.12 7.62
C ILE A 19 3.98 4.26 8.78
N SER A 20 3.07 3.76 9.60
CA SER A 20 3.38 2.77 10.64
C SER A 20 2.89 1.39 10.19
N GLN A 21 3.83 0.43 10.09
CA GLN A 21 3.54 -0.96 9.75
C GLN A 21 3.93 -1.87 10.91
N GLN A 22 2.93 -2.49 11.52
CA GLN A 22 3.14 -3.67 12.36
C GLN A 22 3.51 -4.86 11.47
N THR A 23 4.37 -5.75 11.98
CA THR A 23 4.76 -6.99 11.29
C THR A 23 3.51 -7.69 10.71
N PRO A 24 3.42 -7.93 9.39
CA PRO A 24 2.20 -8.45 8.79
C PRO A 24 1.74 -9.77 9.40
N GLN A 25 0.43 -10.00 9.49
CA GLN A 25 -0.12 -11.24 10.08
C GLN A 25 0.49 -12.49 9.42
N ARG A 26 0.58 -12.50 8.09
CA ARG A 26 1.12 -13.62 7.29
C ARG A 26 2.59 -13.96 7.58
N VAL A 27 3.36 -13.10 8.25
CA VAL A 27 4.77 -13.36 8.60
C VAL A 27 5.07 -13.32 10.09
N VAL A 28 4.07 -13.03 10.95
CA VAL A 28 4.28 -12.90 12.41
C VAL A 28 4.82 -14.18 13.06
N HIS A 29 4.48 -15.35 12.51
CA HIS A 29 5.02 -16.64 12.98
C HIS A 29 6.53 -16.82 12.72
N ARG A 30 7.14 -15.98 11.87
CA ARG A 30 8.57 -16.01 11.51
C ARG A 30 9.34 -14.77 11.92
N ARG A 31 8.67 -13.70 12.36
CA ARG A 31 9.27 -12.40 12.67
C ARG A 31 8.69 -11.84 13.95
N ALA A 32 9.52 -11.15 14.75
CA ALA A 32 9.05 -10.44 15.93
C ALA A 32 7.92 -9.47 15.56
N ASP A 33 6.84 -9.49 16.35
CA ASP A 33 5.70 -8.61 16.15
C ASP A 33 6.04 -7.20 16.64
N LEU A 34 6.36 -6.30 15.70
CA LEU A 34 6.84 -4.95 15.99
C LEU A 34 6.23 -3.95 15.01
N VAL A 35 5.92 -2.75 15.50
CA VAL A 35 5.56 -1.60 14.67
C VAL A 35 6.83 -0.91 14.18
N ARG A 36 6.93 -0.70 12.87
CA ARG A 36 8.04 0.01 12.22
C ARG A 36 7.50 1.15 11.38
N LYS A 37 8.17 2.29 11.47
CA LYS A 37 7.95 3.42 10.57
C LYS A 37 8.60 3.12 9.22
N ARG A 38 7.89 3.41 8.13
CA ARG A 38 8.36 3.22 6.76
C ARG A 38 7.95 4.40 5.91
N HIS A 39 8.77 4.79 4.96
CA HIS A 39 8.44 5.88 4.05
C HIS A 39 7.89 5.37 2.71
N VAL A 40 6.77 5.93 2.27
CA VAL A 40 6.28 5.80 0.89
C VAL A 40 6.82 7.00 0.13
N HIS A 41 7.85 6.81 -0.70
CA HIS A 41 8.48 7.90 -1.44
C HIS A 41 7.55 8.46 -2.50
N SER A 42 6.87 7.57 -3.24
CA SER A 42 5.79 7.96 -4.15
C SER A 42 4.85 6.79 -4.41
N ILE A 43 3.62 7.12 -4.76
CA ILE A 43 2.61 6.15 -5.19
C ILE A 43 1.72 6.82 -6.23
N ARG A 44 1.47 6.13 -7.34
CA ARG A 44 0.70 6.70 -8.46
C ARG A 44 -0.14 5.65 -9.15
N LEU A 45 -1.25 6.09 -9.74
CA LEU A 45 -2.07 5.29 -10.64
C LEU A 45 -1.42 5.25 -12.02
N ASP A 46 -1.22 4.06 -12.55
CA ASP A 46 -0.81 3.83 -13.94
C ASP A 46 -2.03 3.62 -14.84
N GLU A 47 -2.96 2.79 -14.39
CA GLU A 47 -4.16 2.43 -15.15
C GLU A 47 -5.32 2.04 -14.21
N LEU A 48 -6.54 2.37 -14.61
CA LEU A 48 -7.77 1.87 -13.99
C LEU A 48 -8.65 1.25 -15.09
N THR A 49 -8.94 -0.04 -14.99
CA THR A 49 -9.75 -0.76 -15.97
C THR A 49 -11.24 -0.63 -15.68
N ASP A 50 -12.08 -0.87 -16.69
CA ASP A 50 -13.54 -0.85 -16.55
C ASP A 50 -14.07 -1.94 -15.60
N GLU A 51 -13.33 -3.04 -15.44
CA GLU A 51 -13.62 -4.13 -14.50
C GLU A 51 -13.27 -3.76 -13.05
N GLY A 52 -12.61 -2.62 -12.82
CA GLY A 52 -12.26 -2.12 -11.49
C GLY A 52 -10.87 -2.51 -11.01
N TYR A 53 -9.98 -2.97 -11.89
CA TYR A 53 -8.58 -3.21 -11.57
C TYR A 53 -7.77 -1.94 -11.63
N ALA A 54 -6.98 -1.68 -10.59
CA ALA A 54 -6.08 -0.54 -10.53
C ALA A 54 -4.62 -1.03 -10.56
N TYR A 55 -3.88 -0.59 -11.57
CA TYR A 55 -2.44 -0.78 -11.64
C TYR A 55 -1.77 0.45 -11.02
N ILE A 56 -0.97 0.22 -9.97
CA ILE A 56 -0.28 1.28 -9.25
C ILE A 56 1.21 0.99 -9.18
N THR A 57 2.02 2.04 -9.30
CA THR A 57 3.46 1.98 -9.03
C THR A 57 3.74 2.61 -7.68
N VAL A 58 4.50 1.90 -6.83
CA VAL A 58 4.93 2.37 -5.50
C VAL A 58 6.46 2.41 -5.45
N ASN A 59 7.02 3.58 -5.14
CA ASN A 59 8.40 3.71 -4.68
C ASN A 59 8.38 3.85 -3.16
N CYS A 60 9.12 3.00 -2.45
CA CYS A 60 9.08 2.92 -1.00
C CYS A 60 10.43 2.56 -0.39
N GLU A 61 10.56 2.89 0.90
CA GLU A 61 11.71 2.50 1.71
C GLU A 61 11.87 0.96 1.76
N GLY A 62 13.12 0.52 1.83
CA GLY A 62 13.48 -0.88 2.03
C GLY A 62 12.73 -1.54 3.20
N GLY A 63 12.08 -2.67 2.90
CA GLY A 63 11.33 -3.44 3.89
C GLY A 63 9.96 -2.85 4.24
N LEU A 64 9.43 -1.91 3.45
CA LEU A 64 7.99 -1.62 3.43
C LEU A 64 7.22 -2.82 2.86
N TYR A 65 6.11 -3.16 3.49
CA TYR A 65 5.24 -4.24 3.07
C TYR A 65 4.13 -3.71 2.14
N VAL A 66 4.32 -3.82 0.83
CA VAL A 66 3.41 -3.21 -0.19
C VAL A 66 1.99 -3.79 -0.13
N LYS A 67 1.84 -5.11 0.07
CA LYS A 67 0.52 -5.74 0.22
C LYS A 67 -0.27 -5.13 1.36
N GLU A 68 0.42 -4.87 2.46
CA GLU A 68 -0.17 -4.35 3.69
C GLU A 68 -0.34 -2.81 3.65
N LEU A 69 0.45 -2.07 2.87
CA LEU A 69 0.16 -0.68 2.50
C LEU A 69 -1.19 -0.57 1.77
N VAL A 70 -1.52 -1.54 0.91
CA VAL A 70 -2.79 -1.54 0.17
C VAL A 70 -3.96 -1.99 1.06
N SER A 71 -3.85 -3.16 1.70
CA SER A 71 -4.96 -3.77 2.43
C SER A 71 -5.21 -3.18 3.82
N GLY A 72 -4.19 -2.57 4.43
CA GLY A 72 -4.21 -2.15 5.83
C GLY A 72 -4.02 -3.28 6.84
N ASP A 73 -4.03 -4.54 6.40
CA ASP A 73 -3.82 -5.75 7.21
C ASP A 73 -4.61 -5.73 8.53
N GLU A 74 -5.92 -5.47 8.44
CA GLU A 74 -6.84 -5.36 9.58
C GLU A 74 -6.41 -4.30 10.62
N GLY A 75 -5.86 -3.18 10.14
CA GLY A 75 -5.42 -2.05 10.97
C GLY A 75 -3.96 -2.12 11.42
N ARG A 76 -3.20 -3.14 10.97
CA ARG A 76 -1.76 -3.28 11.26
C ARG A 76 -0.88 -2.34 10.42
N THR A 77 -1.41 -1.76 9.35
CA THR A 77 -0.75 -0.67 8.60
C THR A 77 -1.61 0.59 8.60
N ASN A 78 -1.04 1.71 9.05
CA ASN A 78 -1.72 3.00 9.10
C ASN A 78 -0.77 4.18 8.79
N PRO A 79 -1.15 5.10 7.88
CA PRO A 79 -2.27 4.98 6.94
C PRO A 79 -2.05 3.85 5.90
N SER A 80 -3.14 3.41 5.27
CA SER A 80 -3.17 2.40 4.19
C SER A 80 -4.16 2.82 3.11
N LEU A 81 -4.04 2.27 1.90
CA LEU A 81 -4.92 2.63 0.78
C LEU A 81 -6.38 2.30 1.08
N SER A 82 -6.66 1.10 1.61
CA SER A 82 -8.01 0.72 2.04
C SER A 82 -8.57 1.67 3.10
N GLY A 83 -7.74 2.05 4.07
CA GLY A 83 -8.12 3.00 5.12
C GLY A 83 -8.46 4.38 4.58
N VAL A 84 -7.63 4.92 3.66
CA VAL A 84 -7.84 6.24 3.05
C VAL A 84 -9.04 6.23 2.09
N LEU A 85 -9.20 5.17 1.28
CA LEU A 85 -10.33 5.02 0.37
C LEU A 85 -11.66 4.81 1.11
N GLY A 86 -11.62 4.25 2.32
CA GLY A 86 -12.79 3.82 3.07
C GLY A 86 -13.48 2.59 2.47
N VAL A 87 -12.80 1.86 1.59
CA VAL A 87 -13.27 0.59 1.02
C VAL A 87 -12.13 -0.42 1.01
N PRO A 88 -12.41 -1.74 1.17
CA PRO A 88 -11.37 -2.75 1.08
C PRO A 88 -10.71 -2.78 -0.30
N ALA A 89 -9.38 -2.80 -0.32
CA ALA A 89 -8.56 -3.02 -1.50
C ALA A 89 -7.58 -4.17 -1.21
N LEU A 90 -7.37 -5.05 -2.18
CA LEU A 90 -6.46 -6.19 -2.08
C LEU A 90 -5.49 -6.18 -3.25
N VAL A 91 -4.30 -6.75 -3.02
CA VAL A 91 -3.30 -6.93 -4.07
C VAL A 91 -3.50 -8.29 -4.71
N GLU A 92 -3.95 -8.29 -5.97
CA GLU A 92 -4.07 -9.51 -6.77
C GLU A 92 -2.71 -9.96 -7.30
N ASP A 93 -1.92 -9.03 -7.85
CA ASP A 93 -0.59 -9.29 -8.36
C ASP A 93 0.41 -8.20 -7.91
N LEU A 94 1.69 -8.59 -7.77
CA LEU A 94 2.76 -7.70 -7.31
C LEU A 94 4.12 -8.12 -7.83
N ASP A 95 4.73 -7.22 -8.60
CA ASP A 95 6.10 -7.36 -9.10
C ASP A 95 7.03 -6.26 -8.57
N VAL A 96 8.32 -6.60 -8.50
CA VAL A 96 9.39 -5.63 -8.23
C VAL A 96 9.99 -5.19 -9.56
N VAL A 97 9.72 -3.95 -9.96
CA VAL A 97 10.17 -3.40 -11.25
C VAL A 97 11.58 -2.79 -11.21
N ASN A 98 12.06 -2.39 -10.04
CA ASN A 98 13.37 -1.80 -9.83
C ASN A 98 13.84 -1.99 -8.37
N VAL A 99 15.16 -2.04 -8.16
CA VAL A 99 15.79 -2.01 -6.84
C VAL A 99 16.94 -1.01 -6.88
N ASP A 100 16.80 0.10 -6.15
CA ASP A 100 17.87 1.07 -5.93
C ASP A 100 18.87 0.49 -4.90
N ILE A 101 20.16 0.42 -5.26
CA ILE A 101 21.26 -0.15 -4.44
C ILE A 101 22.15 0.96 -3.90
#